data_AF-A0AAD0MNM9-F1
#
_entry.id   AF-A0AAD0MNM9-F1
#
_cell.length_a   1.000
_cell.length_b   1.000
_cell.length_c   1.000
_cell.angle_alpha   90.00
_cell.angle_beta   90.00
_cell.angle_gamma   90.00
#
_symmetry.space_group_name_H-M   'P 1'
#
loop_
_entity.id
_entity.type
_entity.pdbx_description
1 polymer ?
#
loop_
_entity_poly.entity_id
_entity_poly.type
_entity_poly.pdbx_seq_one_letter_code
_entity_poly.pdbx_strand_id
1 'polypeptide(L)' 'MENEVVFLCIKCNHHLFAENPTINTLKNVSEMDCPNCGEEGYHNWILSHVGDSEKEKERYNWK' A
#
# COMPACT_ATOMS: atom_id res chain seq x y z
N MET A 1 -2.90 -13.10 -12.13
CA MET A 1 -2.43 -11.90 -12.86
C MET A 1 -1.95 -10.95 -11.81
N GLU A 2 -0.69 -10.53 -11.91
CA GLU A 2 -0.03 -9.58 -11.01
C GLU A 2 -0.62 -8.17 -11.26
N ASN A 3 -1.85 -7.95 -10.76
CA ASN A 3 -2.58 -6.68 -10.90
C ASN A 3 -2.61 -5.90 -9.58
N GLU A 4 -1.72 -6.22 -8.64
CA GLU A 4 -1.60 -5.49 -7.39
C GLU A 4 -0.41 -4.54 -7.45
N VAL A 5 -0.61 -3.35 -6.89
CA VAL A 5 0.49 -2.44 -6.57
C VAL A 5 0.60 -2.31 -5.06
N VAL A 6 1.84 -2.16 -4.60
CA VAL A 6 2.14 -2.05 -3.19
C VAL A 6 2.55 -0.62 -2.89
N PHE A 7 1.86 -0.01 -1.93
CA PHE A 7 2.22 1.28 -1.36
C PHE A 7 2.95 1.09 -0.05
N LEU A 8 3.98 1.88 0.17
CA LEU A 8 4.72 1.92 1.42
C LEU A 8 4.39 3.21 2.16
N CYS A 9 4.00 3.09 3.42
CA CYS A 9 3.95 4.23 4.32
C CYS A 9 5.38 4.57 4.78
N ILE A 10 5.90 5.74 4.43
CA ILE A 10 7.28 6.16 4.77
C ILE A 10 7.50 6.40 6.27
N LYS A 11 6.42 6.51 7.06
CA LYS A 11 6.48 6.76 8.50
C LYS A 11 6.69 5.50 9.31
N CYS A 12 5.99 4.41 8.95
CA CYS A 12 5.97 3.18 9.72
C CYS A 12 6.32 1.91 8.92
N ASN A 13 6.70 2.06 7.64
CA ASN A 13 6.99 0.97 6.72
C ASN A 13 5.84 -0.03 6.51
N HIS A 14 4.60 0.40 6.75
CA HIS A 14 3.41 -0.39 6.47
C HIS A 14 3.22 -0.54 4.95
N HIS A 15 2.99 -1.77 4.49
CA HIS A 15 2.74 -2.10 3.09
C HIS A 15 1.24 -2.28 2.85
N LEU A 16 0.68 -1.50 1.93
CA LEU A 16 -0.72 -1.56 1.52
C LEU A 16 -0.79 -2.12 0.10
N PHE A 17 -1.47 -3.24 -0.07
CA PHE A 17 -1.65 -3.90 -1.36
C PHE A 17 -2.99 -3.44 -1.96
N ALA A 18 -2.94 -2.98 -3.21
CA ALA A 18 -4.12 -2.48 -3.91
C ALA A 18 -4.30 -3.25 -5.22
N GLU A 19 -5.37 -4.04 -5.30
CA GLU A 19 -5.80 -4.71 -6.53
C GLU A 19 -6.34 -3.71 -7.55
N ASN A 20 -6.11 -3.99 -8.83
CA ASN A 20 -6.64 -3.23 -9.97
C ASN A 20 -6.35 -1.72 -9.86
N PRO A 21 -5.07 -1.31 -9.89
CA PRO A 21 -4.69 0.09 -9.76
C PRO A 21 -5.30 0.93 -10.88
N THR A 22 -6.30 1.72 -10.53
CA THR A 22 -6.83 2.80 -11.36
C THR A 22 -6.34 4.14 -10.84
N ILE A 23 -6.50 5.21 -11.63
CA ILE A 23 -6.23 6.58 -11.17
C ILE A 23 -7.05 6.90 -9.90
N ASN A 24 -8.28 6.39 -9.80
CA ASN A 24 -9.12 6.60 -8.62
C ASN A 24 -8.60 5.83 -7.40
N THR A 25 -8.09 4.61 -7.59
CA THR A 25 -7.40 3.84 -6.54
C THR A 25 -6.18 4.59 -6.01
N LEU A 26 -5.35 5.12 -6.91
CA LEU A 26 -4.16 5.90 -6.56
C LEU A 26 -4.53 7.15 -5.75
N LYS A 27 -5.55 7.89 -6.19
CA LYS A 27 -6.04 9.08 -5.49
C LYS A 27 -6.54 8.74 -4.08
N ASN A 28 -7.37 7.71 -3.96
CA ASN A 28 -7.92 7.28 -2.67
C ASN A 28 -6.80 6.89 -1.70
N VAL A 29 -5.79 6.14 -2.16
CA VAL A 29 -4.64 5.79 -1.31
C VAL A 29 -3.85 7.03 -0.90
N SER A 30 -3.58 7.96 -1.82
CA SER A 30 -2.80 9.17 -1.48
C SER A 30 -3.47 10.09 -0.46
N GLU A 31 -4.79 10.01 -0.33
CA GLU A 31 -5.59 10.83 0.60
C GLU A 31 -5.93 10.07 1.90
N MET A 32 -5.64 8.77 1.97
CA MET A 32 -6.00 7.91 3.10
C MET A 32 -4.94 7.94 4.19
N ASP A 33 -5.36 8.16 5.43
CA ASP A 33 -4.48 8.02 6.60
C ASP A 33 -3.94 6.59 6.73
N CYS A 34 -2.70 6.44 7.17
CA CYS A 34 -2.11 5.12 7.32
C CYS A 34 -2.89 4.29 8.37
N PRO A 35 -3.50 3.15 8.00
CA PRO A 35 -4.32 2.39 8.95
C PRO A 35 -3.48 1.76 10.08
N ASN A 36 -2.16 1.70 9.92
CA ASN A 36 -1.24 1.15 10.92
C ASN A 36 -0.77 2.20 11.94
N CYS A 37 -0.43 3.43 11.51
CA CYS A 37 0.13 4.45 12.41
C CYS A 37 -0.72 5.72 12.56
N GLY A 38 -1.82 5.86 11.81
CA GLY A 38 -2.73 6.99 11.86
C GLY A 38 -2.20 8.29 11.25
N GLU A 39 -1.03 8.27 10.61
CA GLU A 39 -0.45 9.44 9.95
C GLU A 39 -1.23 9.82 8.70
N GLU A 40 -1.40 11.12 8.46
CA GLU A 40 -2.21 11.64 7.35
C GLU A 40 -1.70 11.16 5.98
N GLY A 41 -2.60 10.91 5.02
CA GLY A 41 -2.23 10.26 3.75
C GLY A 41 -1.25 11.04 2.85
N TYR A 42 -1.42 12.37 2.79
CA TYR A 42 -0.69 13.21 1.84
C TYR A 42 0.83 13.11 2.04
N HIS A 43 1.54 12.71 0.96
CA HIS A 43 2.99 12.47 0.90
C HIS A 43 3.53 11.29 1.72
N ASN A 44 2.69 10.61 2.51
CA ASN A 44 3.16 9.50 3.33
C ASN A 44 3.14 8.15 2.60
N TRP A 45 2.38 8.05 1.51
CA TRP A 45 2.35 6.87 0.64
C TRP A 45 3.26 7.03 -0.57
N ILE A 46 4.16 6.07 -0.77
CA ILE A 46 4.94 5.92 -2.00
C ILE A 46 4.58 4.62 -2.70
N LEU A 47 4.50 4.66 -4.03
CA LEU A 47 4.40 3.44 -4.84
C LEU A 47 5.73 2.70 -4.75
N SER A 48 5.72 1.51 -4.16
CA SER A 48 6.93 0.71 -3.90
C SER A 48 7.26 -0.20 -5.08
N HIS A 49 6.32 -1.09 -5.44
CA HIS A 49 6.48 -2.06 -6.52
C HIS A 49 5.12 -2.62 -6.96
N VAL A 50 5.10 -3.36 -8.08
CA VAL A 50 4.00 -4.27 -8.43
C VAL A 50 4.19 -5.53 -7.58
N GLY A 51 3.16 -5.93 -6.85
CA GLY A 51 3.25 -7.01 -5.85
C GLY A 51 2.32 -8.18 -6.12
N ASP A 52 2.50 -9.22 -5.32
CA ASP A 52 1.61 -10.39 -5.21
C ASP A 52 1.41 -10.68 -3.72
N SER A 53 0.30 -10.17 -3.17
CA SER A 53 -0.03 -10.25 -1.75
C SER A 53 0.00 -11.69 -1.23
N GLU A 54 -0.46 -12.66 -2.03
CA GLU A 54 -0.48 -14.07 -1.68
C GLU A 54 0.93 -14.67 -1.54
N LYS A 55 1.90 -14.22 -2.35
CA LYS A 55 3.30 -14.64 -2.22
C LYS A 55 4.06 -13.86 -1.14
N GLU A 56 3.64 -12.64 -0.85
CA GLU A 56 4.36 -11.71 0.02
C GLU A 56 3.84 -11.69 1.47
N LYS A 57 2.66 -12.28 1.74
CA LYS A 57 2.08 -12.38 3.09
C LYS A 57 3.04 -12.93 4.15
N GLU A 58 3.88 -13.89 3.78
CA GLU A 58 4.88 -14.49 4.68
C GLU A 58 6.05 -13.54 4.97
N ARG A 59 6.44 -12.71 3.99
CA ARG A 59 7.52 -11.72 4.14
C ARG A 59 7.14 -10.59 5.08
N TYR A 60 5.88 -10.18 5.02
CA TYR A 60 5.37 -9.05 5.80
C TYR A 60 4.69 -9.48 7.10
N ASN A 61 4.76 -10.78 7.43
CA ASN A 61 4.32 -11.34 8.70
C ASN A 61 2.90 -10.88 9.09
N TRP A 62 1.99 -10.94 8.11
CA TRP A 62 0.59 -10.57 8.30
C TRP A 62 0.00 -11.44 9.41
N LYS A 63 -0.40 -10.82 10.52
CA LYS A 63 -1.12 -11.47 11.62
C LYS A 63 -2.62 -11.25 11.48
#